data_AF-A0A816F5T2-F1
#
_entry.id   AF-A0A816F5T2-F1
#
_cell.length_a   1.000
_cell.length_b   1.000
_cell.length_c   1.000
_cell.angle_alpha   90.00
_cell.angle_beta   90.00
_cell.angle_gamma   90.00
#
_symmetry.space_group_name_H-M   'P 1'
#
loop_
_entity.id
_entity.type
_entity.pdbx_description
1 polymer ?
#
loop_
_entity_poly.entity_id
_entity_poly.type
_entity_poly.pdbx_seq_one_letter_code
_entity_poly.pdbx_strand_id
1 'polypeptide(L)'
;IDDLIDDLKTIPQTQDLIYKIKTFRFHYAQIDIRHNADDIMETLAHLTQVNGLTENFLTLSLEDQKKSIIEWLNNDNIIEKLMFTNDEILNKSSKTAARVFGRLKLIKNDLDIFNKLIIAETNSIVNVLAAFLLLKASGNIVAEKETTIDIVTLSESVKDLVNLPNLISQLIDDPIYRKHLFYREKLIIMIAKSDTVRRNGRGAESSQEEASGKLYAMLEQFKNKYPELKNLKIHGFSGGGAALQRGGGRVAEVAHNHGRIARYFHAKTIGPSLLTIQGHQMQILFSPSSIALNTLESLVAQNLHARAQTELKPNGEHYVLPRRAPNGYDETKNIENFHKACQVMRQTYFNYMGDLDNDKDQNSGNYNFNQLFANAPWVSVILGNLSSRPSKRGVFRYLRGENPKLLNNRAITVERVCAHSGTHFLNYLSVSEGLKSLNYDELHDMYLCSKSCRDFMRNTALSLHMTDFDIAWLTMIGEVHPNKTELVSLAKNFSTNRKTKNTNKETLAWLELYAYDVAKLVYKCILDKDPPDNFDLQTPLKSGFSNLSQQLKMREESDEFGRYAQAVMTDFMNKGLDFALGTNEILTLQACYAAADVVNAPEGGLNIELTRKTPF
;
A
#
# COMPACT_ATOMS: atom_id res chain seq x y z
N ILE A 1 -1.86 -12.74 33.59
CA ILE A 1 -0.74 -11.83 33.22
C ILE A 1 -0.62 -10.73 34.28
N ASP A 2 -1.72 -10.08 34.64
CA ASP A 2 -1.69 -9.01 35.65
C ASP A 2 -1.17 -9.49 37.01
N ASP A 3 -1.62 -10.66 37.49
CA ASP A 3 -1.08 -11.27 38.73
C ASP A 3 0.44 -11.50 38.65
N LEU A 4 0.94 -12.03 37.53
CA LEU A 4 2.39 -12.21 37.31
C LEU A 4 3.14 -10.87 37.32
N ILE A 5 2.55 -9.82 36.73
CA ILE A 5 3.14 -8.48 36.76
C ILE A 5 3.19 -7.95 38.18
N ASP A 6 2.16 -8.19 38.99
CA ASP A 6 2.09 -7.74 40.37
C ASP A 6 3.09 -8.50 41.26
N ASP A 7 3.22 -9.82 41.08
CA ASP A 7 4.26 -10.62 41.73
C ASP A 7 5.66 -10.11 41.36
N LEU A 8 5.92 -9.88 40.08
CA LEU A 8 7.22 -9.39 39.61
C LEU A 8 7.58 -8.03 40.19
N LYS A 9 6.62 -7.12 40.41
CA LYS A 9 6.88 -5.81 41.04
C LYS A 9 7.43 -5.92 42.47
N THR A 10 7.19 -7.04 43.16
CA THR A 10 7.72 -7.27 44.51
C THR A 10 9.19 -7.71 44.52
N ILE A 11 9.72 -8.16 43.37
CA ILE A 11 11.06 -8.67 43.21
C ILE A 11 11.97 -7.57 42.63
N PRO A 12 13.13 -7.26 43.25
CA PRO A 12 14.07 -6.28 42.70
C PRO A 12 14.54 -6.67 41.28
N GLN A 13 14.84 -5.67 40.45
CA GLN A 13 15.47 -5.84 39.13
C GLN A 13 14.60 -6.56 38.05
N THR A 14 13.28 -6.66 38.23
CA THR A 14 12.36 -7.27 37.25
C THR A 14 11.74 -6.28 36.25
N GLN A 15 12.09 -5.00 36.30
CA GLN A 15 11.44 -3.94 35.52
C GLN A 15 11.48 -4.19 34.00
N ASP A 16 12.61 -4.68 33.47
CA ASP A 16 12.76 -5.02 32.04
C ASP A 16 11.87 -6.22 31.65
N LEU A 17 11.78 -7.22 32.52
CA LEU A 17 10.90 -8.38 32.32
C LEU A 17 9.42 -7.96 32.34
N ILE A 18 9.02 -7.09 33.28
CA ILE A 18 7.67 -6.53 33.33
C ILE A 18 7.36 -5.77 32.03
N TYR A 19 8.30 -4.99 31.52
CA TYR A 19 8.13 -4.28 30.25
C TYR A 19 7.94 -5.25 29.08
N LYS A 20 8.80 -6.27 28.96
CA LYS A 20 8.69 -7.31 27.93
C LYS A 20 7.36 -8.06 27.99
N ILE A 21 6.88 -8.44 29.18
CA ILE A 21 5.60 -9.12 29.37
C ILE A 21 4.43 -8.20 28.96
N LYS A 22 4.49 -6.91 29.32
CA LYS A 22 3.45 -5.93 28.90
C LYS A 22 3.43 -5.70 27.39
N THR A 23 4.60 -5.72 26.74
CA THR A 23 4.73 -5.44 25.31
C THR A 23 4.43 -6.66 24.44
N PHE A 24 5.02 -7.81 24.74
CA PHE A 24 5.00 -8.99 23.88
C PHE A 24 4.05 -10.09 24.37
N ARG A 25 3.58 -9.98 25.62
CA ARG A 25 2.79 -11.01 26.32
C ARG A 25 3.45 -12.39 26.14
N PHE A 26 2.67 -13.44 25.93
CA PHE A 26 3.17 -14.80 25.70
C PHE A 26 3.10 -15.24 24.23
N HIS A 27 2.86 -14.31 23.31
CA HIS A 27 2.71 -14.60 21.87
C HIS A 27 3.76 -13.95 20.99
N TYR A 28 4.72 -13.21 21.56
CA TYR A 28 5.74 -12.40 20.89
C TYR A 28 5.17 -11.26 20.04
N ALA A 29 4.28 -11.53 19.09
CA ALA A 29 3.58 -10.53 18.30
C ALA A 29 2.11 -10.91 18.09
N GLN A 30 1.26 -9.88 17.98
CA GLN A 30 -0.13 -10.07 17.59
C GLN A 30 -0.25 -10.20 16.06
N ILE A 31 -1.23 -10.96 15.61
CA ILE A 31 -1.49 -11.23 14.20
C ILE A 31 -2.77 -10.53 13.77
N ASP A 32 -2.67 -9.71 12.72
CA ASP A 32 -3.83 -9.14 12.04
C ASP A 32 -4.41 -10.15 11.05
N ILE A 33 -5.71 -10.42 11.11
CA ILE A 33 -6.40 -11.25 10.10
C ILE A 33 -6.91 -10.34 8.99
N ARG A 34 -6.63 -10.67 7.74
CA ARG A 34 -7.08 -9.90 6.57
C ARG A 34 -7.82 -10.77 5.57
N HIS A 35 -9.02 -10.32 5.20
CA HIS A 35 -9.85 -10.87 4.12
C HIS A 35 -10.41 -9.75 3.25
N ASN A 36 -10.66 -10.01 1.97
CA ASN A 36 -11.44 -9.11 1.10
C ASN A 36 -12.93 -9.19 1.44
N ALA A 37 -13.65 -8.10 1.15
CA ALA A 37 -15.09 -8.01 1.31
C ALA A 37 -15.82 -9.12 0.55
N ASP A 38 -15.40 -9.45 -0.67
CA ASP A 38 -16.02 -10.50 -1.48
C ASP A 38 -15.97 -11.88 -0.81
N ASP A 39 -14.82 -12.30 -0.27
CA ASP A 39 -14.72 -13.60 0.42
C ASP A 39 -15.61 -13.61 1.68
N ILE A 40 -15.74 -12.47 2.39
CA ILE A 40 -16.62 -12.33 3.56
C ILE A 40 -18.08 -12.51 3.15
N MET A 41 -18.50 -11.83 2.08
CA MET A 41 -19.87 -11.92 1.56
C MET A 41 -20.19 -13.32 1.03
N GLU A 42 -19.27 -13.94 0.29
CA GLU A 42 -19.37 -15.33 -0.18
C GLU A 42 -19.51 -16.30 1.01
N THR A 43 -18.67 -16.11 2.04
CA THR A 43 -18.71 -16.93 3.26
C THR A 43 -20.06 -16.83 3.94
N LEU A 44 -20.58 -15.61 4.12
CA LEU A 44 -21.88 -15.41 4.72
C LEU A 44 -22.99 -16.08 3.90
N ALA A 45 -22.98 -15.94 2.58
CA ALA A 45 -23.97 -16.54 1.70
C ALA A 45 -24.01 -18.07 1.83
N HIS A 46 -22.85 -18.74 1.80
CA HIS A 46 -22.76 -20.19 2.00
C HIS A 46 -23.16 -20.61 3.41
N LEU A 47 -22.77 -19.84 4.43
CA LEU A 47 -23.14 -20.13 5.81
C LEU A 47 -24.67 -20.04 6.00
N THR A 48 -25.31 -19.02 5.44
CA THR A 48 -26.76 -18.86 5.48
C THR A 48 -27.50 -19.93 4.67
N GLN A 49 -26.92 -20.37 3.55
CA GLN A 49 -27.49 -21.42 2.70
C GLN A 49 -27.46 -22.78 3.41
N VAL A 50 -26.30 -23.18 3.94
CA VAL A 50 -26.13 -24.45 4.66
C VAL A 50 -27.05 -24.55 5.87
N ASN A 51 -27.37 -23.42 6.50
CA ASN A 51 -28.27 -23.34 7.64
C ASN A 51 -29.73 -23.04 7.23
N GLY A 52 -30.08 -23.05 5.95
CA GLY A 52 -31.44 -22.86 5.47
C GLY A 52 -32.08 -21.51 5.85
N LEU A 53 -31.28 -20.44 5.95
CA LEU A 53 -31.77 -19.08 6.21
C LEU A 53 -32.13 -18.37 4.91
N THR A 54 -31.29 -18.51 3.89
CA THR A 54 -31.54 -17.98 2.53
C THR A 54 -30.66 -18.71 1.52
N GLU A 55 -31.19 -18.93 0.32
CA GLU A 55 -30.44 -19.57 -0.77
C GLU A 55 -29.74 -18.55 -1.68
N ASN A 56 -30.17 -17.28 -1.67
CA ASN A 56 -29.78 -16.29 -2.67
C ASN A 56 -29.34 -14.96 -2.03
N PHE A 57 -28.62 -15.01 -0.91
CA PHE A 57 -28.20 -13.80 -0.17
C PHE A 57 -27.51 -12.76 -1.07
N LEU A 58 -26.60 -13.19 -1.95
CA LEU A 58 -25.83 -12.30 -2.82
C LEU A 58 -26.67 -11.66 -3.94
N THR A 59 -27.87 -12.17 -4.24
CA THR A 59 -28.75 -11.57 -5.26
C THR A 59 -29.65 -10.48 -4.69
N LEU A 60 -29.70 -10.33 -3.38
CA LEU A 60 -30.47 -9.29 -2.70
C LEU A 60 -29.86 -7.90 -2.95
N SER A 61 -30.69 -6.86 -2.86
CA SER A 61 -30.20 -5.47 -2.85
C SER A 61 -29.32 -5.22 -1.62
N LEU A 62 -28.42 -4.22 -1.66
CA LEU A 62 -27.58 -3.90 -0.49
C LEU A 62 -28.41 -3.55 0.76
N GLU A 63 -29.56 -2.90 0.58
CA GLU A 63 -30.48 -2.57 1.69
C GLU A 63 -31.14 -3.83 2.26
N ASP A 64 -31.56 -4.77 1.40
CA ASP A 64 -32.13 -6.04 1.86
C ASP A 64 -31.08 -6.93 2.53
N GLN A 65 -29.85 -6.97 2.00
CA GLN A 65 -28.72 -7.65 2.65
C GLN A 65 -28.46 -7.08 4.04
N LYS A 66 -28.42 -5.75 4.15
CA LYS A 66 -28.26 -5.04 5.43
C LYS A 66 -29.37 -5.41 6.40
N LYS A 67 -30.64 -5.37 5.95
CA LYS A 67 -31.81 -5.69 6.76
C LYS A 67 -31.75 -7.13 7.30
N SER A 68 -31.45 -8.10 6.43
CA SER A 68 -31.29 -9.50 6.82
C SER A 68 -30.16 -9.69 7.83
N ILE A 69 -28.99 -9.08 7.60
CA ILE A 69 -27.87 -9.18 8.55
C ILE A 69 -28.24 -8.60 9.92
N ILE A 70 -28.90 -7.43 9.96
CA ILE A 70 -29.34 -6.80 11.21
C ILE A 70 -30.36 -7.69 11.94
N GLU A 71 -31.31 -8.28 11.21
CA GLU A 71 -32.27 -9.22 11.78
C GLU A 71 -31.56 -10.43 12.41
N TRP A 72 -30.61 -11.03 11.70
CA TRP A 72 -29.85 -12.18 12.17
C TRP A 72 -28.91 -11.85 13.34
N LEU A 73 -28.28 -10.67 13.34
CA LEU A 73 -27.44 -10.19 14.44
C LEU A 73 -28.22 -10.00 15.75
N ASN A 74 -29.51 -9.74 15.68
CA ASN A 74 -30.39 -9.52 16.84
C ASN A 74 -31.22 -10.76 17.22
N ASN A 75 -30.97 -11.92 16.59
CA ASN A 75 -31.71 -13.15 16.84
C ASN A 75 -30.77 -14.25 17.36
N ASP A 76 -30.78 -14.47 18.68
CA ASP A 76 -29.88 -15.42 19.35
C ASP A 76 -30.05 -16.86 18.84
N ASN A 77 -31.27 -17.28 18.48
CA ASN A 77 -31.50 -18.62 17.90
C ASN A 77 -30.81 -18.77 16.54
N ILE A 78 -30.76 -17.70 15.73
CA ILE A 78 -30.07 -17.71 14.45
C ILE A 78 -28.55 -17.74 14.67
N ILE A 79 -28.04 -16.93 15.59
CA ILE A 79 -26.61 -16.93 15.93
C ILE A 79 -26.17 -18.30 16.43
N GLU A 80 -26.94 -18.92 17.33
CA GLU A 80 -26.68 -20.26 17.84
C GLU A 80 -26.66 -21.29 16.71
N LYS A 81 -27.66 -21.26 15.83
CA LYS A 81 -27.72 -22.14 14.65
C LYS A 81 -26.47 -22.00 13.77
N LEU A 82 -26.05 -20.76 13.45
CA LEU A 82 -24.87 -20.50 12.64
C LEU A 82 -23.58 -20.95 13.33
N MET A 83 -23.51 -20.83 14.66
CA MET A 83 -22.36 -21.24 15.45
C MET A 83 -22.14 -22.75 15.48
N PHE A 84 -23.22 -23.53 15.46
CA PHE A 84 -23.17 -25.00 15.38
C PHE A 84 -23.19 -25.54 13.93
N THR A 85 -22.86 -24.72 12.94
CA THR A 85 -22.72 -25.19 11.54
C THR A 85 -21.72 -26.34 11.44
N ASN A 86 -22.12 -27.41 10.76
CA ASN A 86 -21.22 -28.53 10.45
C ASN A 86 -20.14 -28.09 9.43
N ASP A 87 -18.89 -28.10 9.88
CA ASP A 87 -17.73 -27.70 9.07
C ASP A 87 -17.56 -28.58 7.82
N GLU A 88 -17.90 -29.86 7.85
CA GLU A 88 -17.83 -30.71 6.65
C GLU A 88 -18.80 -30.25 5.55
N ILE A 89 -19.98 -29.77 5.95
CA ILE A 89 -20.98 -29.26 5.00
C ILE A 89 -20.52 -27.92 4.43
N LEU A 90 -20.00 -27.02 5.28
CA LEU A 90 -19.45 -25.73 4.83
C LEU A 90 -18.22 -25.91 3.92
N ASN A 91 -17.36 -26.89 4.24
CA ASN A 91 -16.20 -27.24 3.42
C ASN A 91 -16.59 -27.75 2.03
N LYS A 92 -17.70 -28.50 1.94
CA LYS A 92 -18.25 -28.98 0.66
C LYS A 92 -18.92 -27.86 -0.14
N SER A 93 -19.47 -26.83 0.51
CA SER A 93 -20.15 -25.73 -0.18
C SER A 93 -19.17 -24.71 -0.77
N SER A 94 -18.15 -24.27 -0.01
CA SER A 94 -17.09 -23.41 -0.54
C SER A 94 -15.80 -23.52 0.27
N LYS A 95 -14.67 -23.69 -0.44
CA LYS A 95 -13.32 -23.62 0.15
C LYS A 95 -13.00 -22.23 0.71
N THR A 96 -13.56 -21.17 0.12
CA THR A 96 -13.41 -19.79 0.63
C THR A 96 -14.14 -19.67 1.95
N ALA A 97 -15.40 -20.11 2.02
CA ALA A 97 -16.22 -20.07 3.22
C ALA A 97 -15.57 -20.81 4.38
N ALA A 98 -15.15 -22.06 4.13
CA ALA A 98 -14.37 -22.87 5.05
C ALA A 98 -13.15 -22.14 5.63
N ARG A 99 -12.33 -21.56 4.75
CA ARG A 99 -11.10 -20.88 5.12
C ARG A 99 -11.36 -19.64 5.96
N VAL A 100 -12.31 -18.79 5.55
CA VAL A 100 -12.65 -17.56 6.26
C VAL A 100 -13.23 -17.91 7.63
N PHE A 101 -14.26 -18.75 7.66
CA PHE A 101 -14.95 -19.11 8.90
C PHE A 101 -14.03 -19.83 9.89
N GLY A 102 -13.20 -20.75 9.40
CA GLY A 102 -12.18 -21.43 10.21
C GLY A 102 -11.17 -20.45 10.83
N ARG A 103 -10.71 -19.44 10.09
CA ARG A 103 -9.84 -18.38 10.65
C ARG A 103 -10.52 -17.54 11.70
N LEU A 104 -11.81 -17.23 11.55
CA LEU A 104 -12.55 -16.47 12.56
C LEU A 104 -12.79 -17.30 13.83
N LYS A 105 -12.96 -18.63 13.72
CA LYS A 105 -13.01 -19.54 14.88
C LYS A 105 -11.71 -19.53 15.69
N LEU A 106 -10.54 -19.35 15.06
CA LEU A 106 -9.25 -19.27 15.77
C LEU A 106 -9.17 -18.06 16.71
N ILE A 107 -9.85 -16.95 16.38
CA ILE A 107 -9.83 -15.72 17.18
C ILE A 107 -10.35 -15.99 18.59
N LYS A 108 -11.44 -16.76 18.71
CA LYS A 108 -12.06 -17.11 19.99
C LYS A 108 -11.13 -17.93 20.88
N ASN A 109 -10.33 -18.80 20.28
CA ASN A 109 -9.44 -19.69 21.02
C ASN A 109 -8.24 -18.95 21.60
N ASP A 110 -7.81 -17.86 20.96
CA ASP A 110 -6.61 -17.11 21.32
C ASP A 110 -6.85 -15.58 21.23
N LEU A 111 -7.70 -15.08 22.13
CA LEU A 111 -8.12 -13.66 22.17
C LEU A 111 -6.96 -12.66 22.31
N ASP A 112 -5.81 -13.12 22.81
CA ASP A 112 -4.62 -12.30 22.97
C ASP A 112 -3.77 -12.21 21.70
N ILE A 113 -3.85 -13.19 20.80
CA ILE A 113 -3.03 -13.28 19.59
C ILE A 113 -3.61 -12.40 18.47
N PHE A 114 -4.94 -12.39 18.33
CA PHE A 114 -5.62 -11.69 17.23
C PHE A 114 -6.32 -10.43 17.73
N ASN A 115 -5.96 -9.27 17.18
CA ASN A 115 -6.49 -7.98 17.63
C ASN A 115 -7.22 -7.18 16.54
N LYS A 116 -7.04 -7.53 15.26
CA LYS A 116 -7.62 -6.81 14.12
C LYS A 116 -8.18 -7.76 13.08
N LEU A 117 -9.38 -7.46 12.60
CA LEU A 117 -9.93 -7.99 11.35
C LEU A 117 -9.93 -6.88 10.30
N ILE A 118 -9.04 -7.00 9.32
CA ILE A 118 -8.91 -6.09 8.19
C ILE A 118 -9.78 -6.56 7.04
N ILE A 119 -10.74 -5.73 6.64
CA ILE A 119 -11.64 -5.95 5.52
C ILE A 119 -11.09 -5.16 4.32
N ALA A 120 -10.41 -5.85 3.40
CA ALA A 120 -9.92 -5.27 2.15
C ALA A 120 -11.07 -5.00 1.17
N GLU A 121 -10.93 -3.93 0.39
CA GLU A 121 -11.95 -3.50 -0.59
C GLU A 121 -13.30 -3.21 0.07
N THR A 122 -13.28 -2.61 1.26
CA THR A 122 -14.51 -2.21 1.96
C THR A 122 -15.15 -1.04 1.21
N ASN A 123 -16.33 -1.26 0.62
CA ASN A 123 -17.07 -0.24 -0.14
C ASN A 123 -18.48 0.02 0.39
N SER A 124 -18.99 -0.82 1.31
CA SER A 124 -20.33 -0.70 1.87
C SER A 124 -20.38 -1.07 3.35
N ILE A 125 -21.38 -0.56 4.06
CA ILE A 125 -21.67 -0.94 5.45
C ILE A 125 -21.98 -2.43 5.58
N VAL A 126 -22.58 -3.04 4.54
CA VAL A 126 -22.93 -4.47 4.50
C VAL A 126 -21.68 -5.33 4.70
N ASN A 127 -20.53 -4.93 4.14
CA ASN A 127 -19.29 -5.70 4.31
C ASN A 127 -18.86 -5.79 5.79
N VAL A 128 -19.02 -4.68 6.53
CA VAL A 128 -18.67 -4.62 7.96
C VAL A 128 -19.67 -5.40 8.81
N LEU A 129 -20.98 -5.24 8.55
CA LEU A 129 -22.01 -5.97 9.27
C LEU A 129 -21.95 -7.48 9.01
N ALA A 130 -21.61 -7.90 7.78
CA ALA A 130 -21.37 -9.30 7.45
C ALA A 130 -20.19 -9.86 8.25
N ALA A 131 -19.11 -9.09 8.40
CA ALA A 131 -17.98 -9.48 9.26
C ALA A 131 -18.39 -9.61 10.74
N PHE A 132 -19.24 -8.73 11.26
CA PHE A 132 -19.78 -8.83 12.62
C PHE A 132 -20.59 -10.12 12.80
N LEU A 133 -21.45 -10.43 11.84
CA LEU A 133 -22.27 -11.64 11.88
C LEU A 133 -21.40 -12.90 11.83
N LEU A 134 -20.39 -12.95 10.95
CA LEU A 134 -19.46 -14.06 10.90
C LEU A 134 -18.61 -14.19 12.18
N LEU A 135 -18.24 -13.08 12.81
CA LEU A 135 -17.56 -13.09 14.11
C LEU A 135 -18.46 -13.69 15.19
N LYS A 136 -19.71 -13.23 15.34
CA LYS A 136 -20.67 -13.84 16.28
C LYS A 136 -20.91 -15.32 15.97
N ALA A 137 -21.12 -15.65 14.69
CA ALA A 137 -21.32 -17.04 14.25
C ALA A 137 -20.07 -17.92 14.45
N SER A 138 -18.87 -17.37 14.56
CA SER A 138 -17.66 -18.13 14.92
C SER A 138 -17.41 -18.15 16.44
N GLY A 139 -18.37 -17.65 17.23
CA GLY A 139 -18.33 -17.64 18.68
C GLY A 139 -17.51 -16.50 19.30
N ASN A 140 -17.18 -15.46 18.51
CA ASN A 140 -16.50 -14.26 19.01
C ASN A 140 -17.50 -13.24 19.55
N ILE A 141 -17.04 -12.40 20.49
CA ILE A 141 -17.81 -11.31 21.08
C ILE A 141 -17.58 -10.03 20.28
N VAL A 142 -18.67 -9.37 19.85
CA VAL A 142 -18.65 -8.08 19.14
C VAL A 142 -19.75 -7.17 19.66
N ALA A 143 -19.46 -5.86 19.72
CA ALA A 143 -20.40 -4.84 20.21
C ALA A 143 -20.86 -5.06 21.66
N GLU A 144 -19.97 -5.66 22.47
CA GLU A 144 -20.16 -5.96 23.90
C GLU A 144 -18.85 -5.67 24.66
N LYS A 145 -18.90 -5.62 25.99
CA LYS A 145 -17.80 -5.15 26.84
C LYS A 145 -16.51 -5.97 26.66
N GLU A 146 -16.66 -7.25 26.42
CA GLU A 146 -15.57 -8.22 26.26
C GLU A 146 -15.01 -8.27 24.83
N THR A 147 -15.43 -7.36 23.94
CA THR A 147 -14.92 -7.30 22.55
C THR A 147 -13.41 -7.03 22.52
N THR A 148 -12.64 -7.96 21.96
CA THR A 148 -11.17 -7.85 21.87
C THR A 148 -10.66 -7.42 20.50
N ILE A 149 -11.46 -7.60 19.45
CA ILE A 149 -11.06 -7.35 18.05
C ILE A 149 -11.48 -5.97 17.57
N ASP A 150 -10.56 -5.27 16.91
CA ASP A 150 -10.85 -4.04 16.15
C ASP A 150 -11.19 -4.39 14.70
N ILE A 151 -12.20 -3.70 14.14
CA ILE A 151 -12.59 -3.84 12.75
C ILE A 151 -11.95 -2.73 11.93
N VAL A 152 -11.12 -3.12 10.95
CA VAL A 152 -10.34 -2.20 10.13
C VAL A 152 -10.88 -2.19 8.71
N THR A 153 -11.38 -1.06 8.23
CA THR A 153 -11.74 -0.89 6.82
C THR A 153 -10.49 -0.56 6.01
N LEU A 154 -10.28 -1.25 4.88
CA LEU A 154 -9.16 -1.00 3.98
C LEU A 154 -9.64 -0.53 2.60
N SER A 155 -9.29 0.71 2.25
CA SER A 155 -9.55 1.32 0.93
C SER A 155 -8.36 1.16 0.00
N GLU A 156 -8.60 0.62 -1.20
CA GLU A 156 -7.53 0.27 -2.17
C GLU A 156 -7.65 1.00 -3.52
N SER A 157 -8.74 1.72 -3.77
CA SER A 157 -8.93 2.57 -4.96
C SER A 157 -9.21 4.04 -4.59
N VAL A 158 -9.01 4.96 -5.54
CA VAL A 158 -9.39 6.38 -5.36
C VAL A 158 -10.91 6.51 -5.21
N LYS A 159 -11.69 5.68 -5.90
CA LYS A 159 -13.15 5.62 -5.76
C LYS A 159 -13.55 5.31 -4.31
N ASP A 160 -12.90 4.31 -3.70
CA ASP A 160 -13.15 3.96 -2.29
C ASP A 160 -12.75 5.10 -1.36
N LEU A 161 -11.61 5.76 -1.60
CA LEU A 161 -11.15 6.90 -0.80
C LEU A 161 -12.13 8.08 -0.84
N VAL A 162 -12.73 8.37 -2.00
CA VAL A 162 -13.73 9.44 -2.15
C VAL A 162 -15.01 9.11 -1.37
N ASN A 163 -15.45 7.84 -1.38
CA ASN A 163 -16.65 7.40 -0.65
C ASN A 163 -16.40 7.13 0.85
N LEU A 164 -15.13 6.99 1.27
CA LEU A 164 -14.76 6.59 2.62
C LEU A 164 -15.38 7.47 3.73
N PRO A 165 -15.39 8.82 3.63
CA PRO A 165 -16.08 9.67 4.60
C PRO A 165 -17.57 9.31 4.79
N ASN A 166 -18.29 9.03 3.70
CA ASN A 166 -19.70 8.65 3.73
C ASN A 166 -19.90 7.25 4.33
N LEU A 167 -19.07 6.28 3.94
CA LEU A 167 -19.08 4.93 4.52
C LEU A 167 -18.88 4.97 6.05
N ILE A 168 -17.90 5.74 6.53
CA ILE A 168 -17.64 5.88 7.97
C ILE A 168 -18.79 6.59 8.68
N SER A 169 -19.42 7.59 8.06
CA SER A 169 -20.62 8.23 8.61
C SER A 169 -21.76 7.21 8.80
N GLN A 170 -22.03 6.39 7.78
CA GLN A 170 -23.05 5.36 7.85
C GLN A 170 -22.76 4.32 8.94
N LEU A 171 -21.48 3.95 9.10
CA LEU A 171 -21.04 3.03 10.14
C LEU A 171 -21.21 3.60 11.54
N ILE A 172 -20.81 4.85 11.80
CA ILE A 172 -20.99 5.46 13.13
C ILE A 172 -22.48 5.68 13.46
N ASP A 173 -23.31 5.95 12.46
CA ASP A 173 -24.75 6.11 12.64
C ASP A 173 -25.46 4.77 12.94
N ASP A 174 -24.90 3.64 12.49
CA ASP A 174 -25.42 2.30 12.78
C ASP A 174 -25.28 1.95 14.29
N PRO A 175 -26.37 1.58 14.98
CA PRO A 175 -26.32 1.31 16.43
C PRO A 175 -25.40 0.16 16.84
N ILE A 176 -25.29 -0.89 16.02
CA ILE A 176 -24.46 -2.06 16.34
C ILE A 176 -22.99 -1.69 16.23
N TYR A 177 -22.60 -1.05 15.14
CA TYR A 177 -21.21 -0.59 14.96
C TYR A 177 -20.84 0.53 15.93
N ARG A 178 -21.75 1.47 16.23
CA ARG A 178 -21.54 2.48 17.26
C ARG A 178 -21.28 1.89 18.63
N LYS A 179 -22.04 0.86 19.02
CA LYS A 179 -21.82 0.14 20.28
C LYS A 179 -20.46 -0.57 20.30
N HIS A 180 -20.01 -1.11 19.16
CA HIS A 180 -18.65 -1.63 19.02
C HIS A 180 -17.59 -0.54 19.23
N LEU A 181 -17.74 0.64 18.62
CA LEU A 181 -16.84 1.77 18.81
C LEU A 181 -16.81 2.28 20.25
N PHE A 182 -17.94 2.24 20.96
CA PHE A 182 -18.01 2.60 22.37
C PHE A 182 -17.10 1.71 23.24
N TYR A 183 -17.12 0.39 23.06
CA TYR A 183 -16.27 -0.51 23.83
C TYR A 183 -14.81 -0.51 23.39
N ARG A 184 -14.55 -0.31 22.10
CA ARG A 184 -13.17 -0.30 21.56
C ARG A 184 -12.46 1.03 21.72
N GLU A 185 -13.22 2.12 21.80
CA GLU A 185 -12.74 3.52 21.81
C GLU A 185 -11.81 3.88 20.63
N LYS A 186 -11.83 3.07 19.56
CA LYS A 186 -10.93 3.16 18.40
C LYS A 186 -11.70 2.95 17.11
N LEU A 187 -11.47 3.84 16.15
CA LEU A 187 -11.81 3.63 14.75
C LEU A 187 -10.50 3.56 13.96
N ILE A 188 -10.20 2.40 13.37
CA ILE A 188 -8.96 2.19 12.61
C ILE A 188 -9.28 2.17 11.13
N ILE A 189 -8.70 3.11 10.38
CA ILE A 189 -8.92 3.24 8.94
C ILE A 189 -7.61 2.98 8.21
N MET A 190 -7.59 1.95 7.37
CA MET A 190 -6.42 1.59 6.59
C MET A 190 -6.52 2.08 5.16
N ILE A 191 -5.46 2.71 4.68
CA ILE A 191 -5.33 3.14 3.28
C ILE A 191 -4.18 2.37 2.64
N ALA A 192 -4.47 1.63 1.57
CA ALA A 192 -3.46 0.94 0.77
C ALA A 192 -2.81 1.94 -0.20
N LYS A 193 -1.76 2.61 0.27
CA LYS A 193 -1.07 3.65 -0.50
C LYS A 193 -0.49 3.11 -1.82
N SER A 194 0.10 1.93 -1.79
CA SER A 194 0.67 1.30 -3.00
C SER A 194 -0.37 0.89 -4.02
N ASP A 195 -1.51 0.33 -3.59
CA ASP A 195 -2.58 -0.08 -4.51
C ASP A 195 -3.25 1.13 -5.15
N THR A 196 -3.54 2.18 -4.39
CA THR A 196 -4.12 3.41 -4.93
C THR A 196 -3.16 4.10 -5.92
N VAL A 197 -1.85 4.12 -5.65
CA VAL A 197 -0.83 4.63 -6.60
C VAL A 197 -0.68 3.74 -7.83
N ARG A 198 -0.66 2.41 -7.70
CA ARG A 198 -0.63 1.50 -8.86
C ARG A 198 -1.80 1.78 -9.80
N ARG A 199 -3.00 1.95 -9.24
CA ARG A 199 -4.23 2.08 -10.03
C ARG A 199 -4.45 3.48 -10.60
N ASN A 200 -3.99 4.53 -9.90
CA ASN A 200 -4.32 5.92 -10.23
C ASN A 200 -3.09 6.84 -10.38
N GLY A 201 -1.89 6.29 -10.37
CA GLY A 201 -0.63 7.04 -10.41
C GLY A 201 -0.31 7.75 -9.10
N ARG A 202 0.87 8.39 -9.05
CA ARG A 202 1.35 9.16 -7.89
C ARG A 202 0.39 10.25 -7.43
N GLY A 203 -0.43 10.79 -8.35
CA GLY A 203 -1.47 11.76 -8.03
C GLY A 203 -2.53 11.24 -7.04
N ALA A 204 -2.62 9.93 -6.80
CA ALA A 204 -3.48 9.35 -5.77
C ALA A 204 -3.11 9.81 -4.35
N GLU A 205 -1.87 10.26 -4.12
CA GLU A 205 -1.42 10.76 -2.80
C GLU A 205 -2.33 11.87 -2.27
N SER A 206 -2.77 12.83 -3.09
CA SER A 206 -3.68 13.89 -2.63
C SER A 206 -5.06 13.34 -2.22
N SER A 207 -5.57 12.32 -2.91
CA SER A 207 -6.82 11.65 -2.54
C SER A 207 -6.70 10.88 -1.21
N GLN A 208 -5.53 10.31 -0.93
CA GLN A 208 -5.25 9.67 0.36
C GLN A 208 -5.25 10.72 1.49
N GLU A 209 -4.63 11.88 1.26
CA GLU A 209 -4.60 12.97 2.25
C GLU A 209 -5.99 13.56 2.50
N GLU A 210 -6.76 13.83 1.44
CA GLU A 210 -8.13 14.35 1.54
C GLU A 210 -9.07 13.40 2.28
N ALA A 211 -9.02 12.11 1.96
CA ALA A 211 -9.84 11.12 2.66
C ALA A 211 -9.49 11.05 4.16
N SER A 212 -8.18 10.98 4.48
CA SER A 212 -7.70 10.96 5.87
C SER A 212 -8.13 12.22 6.64
N GLY A 213 -7.95 13.40 6.03
CA GLY A 213 -8.26 14.68 6.63
C GLY A 213 -9.75 14.85 6.92
N LYS A 214 -10.61 14.53 5.94
CA LYS A 214 -12.08 14.56 6.12
C LYS A 214 -12.54 13.63 7.24
N LEU A 215 -11.94 12.44 7.35
CA LEU A 215 -12.23 11.50 8.45
C LEU A 215 -11.80 12.04 9.81
N TYR A 216 -10.60 12.62 9.93
CA TYR A 216 -10.17 13.21 11.19
C TYR A 216 -11.06 14.38 11.62
N ALA A 217 -11.47 15.23 10.67
CA ALA A 217 -12.31 16.40 10.94
C ALA A 217 -13.73 16.05 11.40
N MET A 218 -14.34 14.98 10.86
CA MET A 218 -15.72 14.59 11.22
C MET A 218 -15.85 14.02 12.62
N LEU A 219 -14.76 13.55 13.25
CA LEU A 219 -14.81 12.88 14.56
C LEU A 219 -15.52 13.72 15.63
N GLU A 220 -15.26 15.03 15.67
CA GLU A 220 -15.86 15.92 16.66
C GLU A 220 -17.37 16.07 16.46
N GLN A 221 -17.85 16.06 15.21
CA GLN A 221 -19.28 16.10 14.91
C GLN A 221 -19.98 14.84 15.43
N PHE A 222 -19.36 13.66 15.29
CA PHE A 222 -19.88 12.42 15.83
C PHE A 222 -19.84 12.35 17.35
N LYS A 223 -18.80 12.88 17.99
CA LYS A 223 -18.75 12.96 19.46
C LYS A 223 -19.85 13.85 20.03
N ASN A 224 -20.19 14.93 19.32
CA ASN A 224 -21.30 15.81 19.71
C ASN A 224 -22.66 15.13 19.49
N LYS A 225 -22.83 14.39 18.38
CA LYS A 225 -24.06 13.65 18.06
C LYS A 225 -24.27 12.44 18.98
N TYR A 226 -23.19 11.77 19.38
CA TYR A 226 -23.17 10.54 20.18
C TYR A 226 -22.21 10.69 21.37
N PRO A 227 -22.66 11.25 22.50
CA PRO A 227 -21.81 11.54 23.66
C PRO A 227 -21.09 10.32 24.25
N GLU A 228 -21.62 9.12 24.05
CA GLU A 228 -20.97 7.86 24.44
C GLU A 228 -19.61 7.68 23.73
N LEU A 229 -19.42 8.26 22.54
CA LEU A 229 -18.18 8.19 21.77
C LEU A 229 -17.15 9.24 22.17
N LYS A 230 -17.30 9.96 23.29
CA LYS A 230 -16.37 11.03 23.72
C LYS A 230 -14.88 10.62 23.72
N ASN A 231 -14.60 9.35 24.04
CA ASN A 231 -13.25 8.78 24.09
C ASN A 231 -12.75 8.25 22.73
N LEU A 232 -13.61 8.16 21.72
CA LEU A 232 -13.28 7.62 20.41
C LEU A 232 -12.11 8.39 19.77
N LYS A 233 -11.15 7.65 19.23
CA LYS A 233 -10.04 8.19 18.44
C LYS A 233 -9.99 7.52 17.07
N ILE A 234 -9.66 8.30 16.06
CA ILE A 234 -9.39 7.77 14.71
C ILE A 234 -7.90 7.50 14.58
N HIS A 235 -7.56 6.27 14.25
CA HIS A 235 -6.21 5.80 14.01
C HIS A 235 -6.00 5.62 12.50
N GLY A 236 -5.19 6.49 11.90
CA GLY A 236 -4.76 6.33 10.53
C GLY A 236 -3.78 5.16 10.41
N PHE A 237 -4.13 4.16 9.60
CA PHE A 237 -3.28 3.02 9.31
C PHE A 237 -2.72 3.11 7.89
N SER A 238 -1.44 3.49 7.79
CA SER A 238 -0.72 3.50 6.52
C SER A 238 -0.26 2.08 6.14
N GLY A 239 -0.91 1.49 5.14
CA GLY A 239 -0.46 0.24 4.54
C GLY A 239 0.90 0.38 3.86
N GLY A 240 1.54 -0.76 3.56
CA GLY A 240 2.90 -0.80 3.03
C GLY A 240 3.08 -0.10 1.67
N GLY A 241 4.30 0.39 1.46
CA GLY A 241 4.79 0.98 0.20
C GLY A 241 4.32 2.41 -0.05
N ALA A 242 3.91 3.12 1.01
CA ALA A 242 3.90 4.58 1.00
C ALA A 242 5.25 5.12 0.53
N ALA A 243 5.28 6.28 -0.12
CA ALA A 243 6.54 6.87 -0.59
C ALA A 243 7.56 7.07 0.55
N LEU A 244 7.09 7.45 1.75
CA LEU A 244 7.90 7.50 2.98
C LEU A 244 8.38 6.14 3.51
N GLN A 245 7.75 5.04 3.09
CA GLN A 245 8.08 3.67 3.48
C GLN A 245 8.96 2.94 2.46
N ARG A 246 9.56 3.64 1.50
CA ARG A 246 10.50 3.05 0.52
C ARG A 246 11.94 3.39 0.90
N GLY A 247 12.93 2.62 0.43
CA GLY A 247 14.35 2.83 0.75
C GLY A 247 14.80 4.28 0.49
N GLY A 248 15.30 4.97 1.51
CA GLY A 248 15.63 6.41 1.45
C GLY A 248 14.48 7.36 1.86
N GLY A 249 13.27 6.83 2.08
CA GLY A 249 12.11 7.50 2.68
C GLY A 249 12.21 7.60 4.21
N ARG A 250 11.42 8.50 4.81
CA ARG A 250 11.41 8.73 6.26
C ARG A 250 10.23 8.02 6.92
N VAL A 251 10.33 6.69 7.07
CA VAL A 251 9.27 5.81 7.64
C VAL A 251 8.69 6.38 8.94
N ALA A 252 9.56 6.88 9.83
CA ALA A 252 9.11 7.44 11.10
C ALA A 252 8.19 8.66 10.94
N GLU A 253 8.31 9.44 9.86
CA GLU A 253 7.51 10.65 9.62
C GLU A 253 6.06 10.36 9.15
N VAL A 254 5.68 9.09 8.95
CA VAL A 254 4.30 8.73 8.60
C VAL A 254 3.30 9.29 9.61
N ALA A 255 3.60 9.16 10.91
CA ALA A 255 2.75 9.72 11.97
C ALA A 255 2.68 11.25 11.89
N HIS A 256 3.82 11.90 11.67
CA HIS A 256 3.88 13.35 11.49
C HIS A 256 3.01 13.83 10.33
N ASN A 257 2.96 13.09 9.21
CA ASN A 257 2.08 13.41 8.09
C ASN A 257 0.60 13.30 8.48
N HIS A 258 0.19 12.26 9.21
CA HIS A 258 -1.18 12.19 9.72
C HIS A 258 -1.53 13.39 10.62
N GLY A 259 -0.61 13.80 11.52
CA GLY A 259 -0.79 14.99 12.35
C GLY A 259 -0.93 16.29 11.55
N ARG A 260 -0.11 16.46 10.50
CA ARG A 260 -0.20 17.62 9.61
C ARG A 260 -1.53 17.66 8.87
N ILE A 261 -1.93 16.53 8.29
CA ILE A 261 -3.19 16.41 7.56
C ILE A 261 -4.36 16.71 8.51
N ALA A 262 -4.36 16.12 9.71
CA ALA A 262 -5.37 16.39 10.72
C ALA A 262 -5.46 17.88 11.08
N ARG A 263 -4.33 18.56 11.31
CA ARG A 263 -4.27 20.01 11.54
C ARG A 263 -4.84 20.81 10.37
N TYR A 264 -4.42 20.49 9.15
CA TYR A 264 -4.87 21.19 7.93
C TYR A 264 -6.39 21.09 7.74
N PHE A 265 -6.98 19.95 8.08
CA PHE A 265 -8.44 19.75 8.06
C PHE A 265 -9.13 20.14 9.38
N HIS A 266 -8.46 20.88 10.27
CA HIS A 266 -9.00 21.38 11.54
C HIS A 266 -9.54 20.29 12.49
N ALA A 267 -8.97 19.08 12.44
CA ALA A 267 -9.28 18.03 13.39
C ALA A 267 -8.69 18.35 14.77
N LYS A 268 -9.48 18.18 15.83
CA LYS A 268 -9.05 18.48 17.21
C LYS A 268 -8.24 17.36 17.86
N THR A 269 -8.36 16.15 17.36
CA THR A 269 -7.68 14.98 17.92
C THR A 269 -7.54 13.87 16.91
N ILE A 270 -6.47 13.08 17.08
CA ILE A 270 -6.22 11.83 16.36
C ILE A 270 -5.64 10.81 17.33
N GLY A 271 -5.83 9.53 17.04
CA GLY A 271 -5.15 8.44 17.71
C GLY A 271 -3.71 8.26 17.19
N PRO A 272 -2.88 7.49 17.91
CA PRO A 272 -1.59 7.02 17.40
C PRO A 272 -1.71 6.40 16.01
N SER A 273 -0.76 6.71 15.15
CA SER A 273 -0.72 6.20 13.78
C SER A 273 -0.25 4.75 13.77
N LEU A 274 -0.89 3.94 12.92
CA LEU A 274 -0.45 2.58 12.63
C LEU A 274 0.29 2.58 11.29
N LEU A 275 1.33 1.77 11.18
CA LEU A 275 2.11 1.65 9.95
C LEU A 275 2.54 0.21 9.71
N THR A 276 2.51 -0.21 8.44
CA THR A 276 3.16 -1.45 8.00
C THR A 276 4.64 -1.19 7.76
N ILE A 277 5.53 -1.87 8.49
CA ILE A 277 6.94 -1.98 8.10
C ILE A 277 7.04 -3.07 7.03
N GLN A 278 7.63 -2.75 5.88
CA GLN A 278 7.80 -3.75 4.83
C GLN A 278 8.95 -4.70 5.18
N GLY A 279 8.83 -5.97 4.79
CA GLY A 279 9.85 -6.99 5.09
C GLY A 279 11.25 -6.57 4.67
N HIS A 280 11.37 -5.85 3.54
CA HIS A 280 12.68 -5.40 3.02
C HIS A 280 13.36 -4.35 3.90
N GLN A 281 12.61 -3.70 4.78
CA GLN A 281 13.11 -2.66 5.66
C GLN A 281 13.45 -3.18 7.05
N MET A 282 13.05 -4.42 7.39
CA MET A 282 13.22 -4.96 8.73
C MET A 282 14.69 -4.94 9.17
N GLN A 283 15.59 -5.42 8.30
CA GLN A 283 17.02 -5.41 8.58
C GLN A 283 17.57 -3.98 8.63
N ILE A 284 17.18 -3.11 7.71
CA ILE A 284 17.65 -1.71 7.63
C ILE A 284 17.22 -0.90 8.86
N LEU A 285 16.01 -1.13 9.38
CA LEU A 285 15.42 -0.32 10.44
C LEU A 285 15.66 -0.88 11.84
N PHE A 286 15.87 -2.19 11.97
CA PHE A 286 15.98 -2.88 13.25
C PHE A 286 17.28 -3.68 13.42
N SER A 287 18.27 -3.51 12.54
CA SER A 287 19.61 -4.06 12.69
C SER A 287 20.70 -3.07 12.26
N PRO A 288 21.81 -2.92 13.01
CA PRO A 288 22.07 -3.48 14.34
C PRO A 288 21.24 -2.80 15.44
N SER A 289 21.37 -3.25 16.69
CA SER A 289 20.56 -2.79 17.83
C SER A 289 20.55 -1.26 18.04
N SER A 290 21.64 -0.57 17.72
CA SER A 290 21.70 0.90 17.80
C SER A 290 20.77 1.59 16.79
N ILE A 291 20.64 1.05 15.58
CA ILE A 291 19.68 1.53 14.57
C ILE A 291 18.26 1.21 15.01
N ALA A 292 18.03 0.01 15.56
CA ALA A 292 16.72 -0.38 16.09
C ALA A 292 16.22 0.60 17.18
N LEU A 293 17.09 0.97 18.12
CA LEU A 293 16.76 1.92 19.17
C LEU A 293 16.39 3.30 18.59
N ASN A 294 17.23 3.86 17.72
CA ASN A 294 16.98 5.15 17.06
C ASN A 294 15.68 5.14 16.22
N THR A 295 15.37 4.02 15.57
CA THR A 295 14.12 3.84 14.83
C THR A 295 12.92 3.88 15.77
N LEU A 296 12.95 3.15 16.88
CA LEU A 296 11.87 3.14 17.86
C LEU A 296 11.66 4.51 18.51
N GLU A 297 12.75 5.18 18.90
CA GLU A 297 12.72 6.56 19.42
C GLU A 297 12.10 7.52 18.41
N SER A 298 12.50 7.41 17.14
CA SER A 298 11.94 8.24 16.06
C SER A 298 10.43 7.98 15.87
N LEU A 299 9.99 6.72 15.88
CA LEU A 299 8.56 6.38 15.75
C LEU A 299 7.72 6.96 16.91
N VAL A 300 8.23 6.92 18.13
CA VAL A 300 7.58 7.51 19.31
C VAL A 300 7.55 9.04 19.19
N ALA A 301 8.69 9.67 18.91
CA ALA A 301 8.80 11.12 18.79
C ALA A 301 7.86 11.68 17.71
N GLN A 302 7.75 11.01 16.56
CA GLN A 302 6.89 11.47 15.47
C GLN A 302 5.40 11.28 15.79
N ASN A 303 5.01 10.28 16.58
CA ASN A 303 3.64 10.16 17.09
C ASN A 303 3.29 11.25 18.12
N LEU A 304 4.22 11.58 19.02
CA LEU A 304 4.04 12.70 19.95
C LEU A 304 3.90 14.03 19.20
N HIS A 305 4.76 14.25 18.20
CA HIS A 305 4.69 15.42 17.33
C HIS A 305 3.38 15.47 16.53
N ALA A 306 2.85 14.32 16.09
CA ALA A 306 1.56 14.24 15.42
C ALA A 306 0.41 14.68 16.34
N ARG A 307 0.44 14.23 17.60
CA ARG A 307 -0.56 14.64 18.60
C ARG A 307 -0.50 16.15 18.85
N ALA A 308 0.70 16.69 19.09
CA ALA A 308 0.92 18.12 19.33
C ALA A 308 0.47 19.02 18.15
N GLN A 309 0.44 18.50 16.92
CA GLN A 309 -0.09 19.24 15.77
C GLN A 309 -1.61 19.43 15.80
N THR A 310 -2.34 18.53 16.44
CA THR A 310 -3.81 18.61 16.54
C THR A 310 -4.29 19.27 17.83
N GLU A 311 -3.45 19.28 18.85
CA GLU A 311 -3.80 19.81 20.16
C GLU A 311 -3.80 21.34 20.16
N LEU A 312 -4.85 21.90 20.77
CA LEU A 312 -5.03 23.34 20.90
C LEU A 312 -4.54 23.79 22.28
N LYS A 313 -3.82 24.90 22.30
CA LYS A 313 -3.54 25.70 23.49
C LYS A 313 -4.83 26.34 24.03
N PRO A 314 -4.85 26.83 25.28
CA PRO A 314 -6.01 27.53 25.84
C PRO A 314 -6.48 28.75 25.02
N ASN A 315 -5.58 29.38 24.25
CA ASN A 315 -5.90 30.50 23.35
C ASN A 315 -6.52 30.06 22.00
N GLY A 316 -6.73 28.76 21.79
CA GLY A 316 -7.30 28.20 20.56
C GLY A 316 -6.30 27.97 19.42
N GLU A 317 -5.01 28.27 19.61
CA GLU A 317 -3.96 27.99 18.61
C GLU A 317 -3.39 26.58 18.75
N HIS A 318 -2.90 25.97 17.66
CA HIS A 318 -2.20 24.69 17.74
C HIS A 318 -0.84 24.81 18.47
N TYR A 319 -0.42 23.76 19.20
CA TYR A 319 0.91 23.71 19.83
C TYR A 319 2.05 23.74 18.81
N VAL A 320 1.86 23.03 17.69
CA VAL A 320 2.79 23.06 16.55
C VAL A 320 2.22 23.99 15.49
N LEU A 321 2.93 25.10 15.28
CA LEU A 321 2.65 26.01 14.18
C LEU A 321 3.21 25.42 12.87
N PRO A 322 2.59 25.72 11.71
CA PRO A 322 3.21 25.45 10.43
C PRO A 322 4.61 26.05 10.37
N ARG A 323 5.48 25.47 9.52
CA ARG A 323 6.81 26.03 9.27
C ARG A 323 6.65 27.50 8.87
N ARG A 324 7.44 28.41 9.47
CA ARG A 324 7.45 29.83 9.10
C ARG A 324 7.66 29.94 7.59
N ALA A 325 6.61 30.28 6.87
CA ALA A 325 6.71 30.65 5.47
C ALA A 325 7.26 32.08 5.38
N PRO A 326 7.92 32.47 4.28
CA PRO A 326 8.35 33.85 4.11
C PRO A 326 7.13 34.82 4.04
N ASN A 327 7.36 36.12 3.95
CA ASN A 327 6.29 37.12 4.01
C ASN A 327 5.37 37.04 2.78
N GLY A 328 4.04 37.00 2.97
CA GLY A 328 3.04 36.94 1.88
C GLY A 328 2.61 35.53 1.45
N TYR A 329 3.03 34.50 2.17
CA TYR A 329 2.82 33.10 1.81
C TYR A 329 1.53 32.52 2.38
N ASP A 330 0.82 31.77 1.54
CA ASP A 330 -0.44 31.07 1.88
C ASP A 330 -0.23 29.55 1.79
N GLU A 331 -0.20 28.87 2.94
CA GLU A 331 -0.04 27.40 3.04
C GLU A 331 -1.21 26.69 2.35
N THR A 332 -2.44 27.19 2.53
CA THR A 332 -3.66 26.61 1.98
C THR A 332 -3.65 26.67 0.46
N LYS A 333 -3.39 27.85 -0.12
CA LYS A 333 -3.28 28.03 -1.58
C LYS A 333 -2.28 27.05 -2.20
N ASN A 334 -1.12 26.88 -1.57
CA ASN A 334 -0.05 26.02 -2.11
C ASN A 334 -0.36 24.52 -1.94
N ILE A 335 -1.03 24.12 -0.87
CA ILE A 335 -1.55 22.75 -0.72
C ILE A 335 -2.61 22.49 -1.80
N GLU A 336 -3.52 23.43 -2.03
CA GLU A 336 -4.53 23.32 -3.10
C GLU A 336 -3.88 23.23 -4.49
N ASN A 337 -2.83 24.00 -4.77
CA ASN A 337 -2.07 23.91 -6.02
C ASN A 337 -1.44 22.52 -6.18
N PHE A 338 -0.86 21.96 -5.12
CA PHE A 338 -0.36 20.59 -5.15
C PHE A 338 -1.48 19.57 -5.41
N HIS A 339 -2.66 19.74 -4.80
CA HIS A 339 -3.80 18.87 -5.04
C HIS A 339 -4.32 18.96 -6.48
N LYS A 340 -4.35 20.17 -7.07
CA LYS A 340 -4.69 20.40 -8.49
C LYS A 340 -3.70 19.69 -9.42
N ALA A 341 -2.40 19.85 -9.17
CA ALA A 341 -1.36 19.14 -9.92
C ALA A 341 -1.54 17.61 -9.80
N CYS A 342 -1.81 17.09 -8.60
CA CYS A 342 -2.10 15.67 -8.39
C CYS A 342 -3.36 15.20 -9.13
N GLN A 343 -4.41 16.02 -9.23
CA GLN A 343 -5.59 15.70 -10.01
C GLN A 343 -5.28 15.55 -11.50
N VAL A 344 -4.48 16.46 -12.06
CA VAL A 344 -3.99 16.36 -13.44
C VAL A 344 -3.13 15.10 -13.62
N MET A 345 -2.24 14.80 -12.67
CA MET A 345 -1.44 13.56 -12.69
C MET A 345 -2.33 12.32 -12.77
N ARG A 346 -3.38 12.21 -11.93
CA ARG A 346 -4.30 11.06 -11.96
C ARG A 346 -5.00 10.93 -13.31
N GLN A 347 -5.53 12.03 -13.84
CA GLN A 347 -6.24 12.03 -15.12
C GLN A 347 -5.32 11.62 -16.27
N THR A 348 -4.10 12.15 -16.29
CA THR A 348 -3.09 11.80 -17.30
C THR A 348 -2.61 10.37 -17.14
N TYR A 349 -2.40 9.90 -15.90
CA TYR A 349 -2.05 8.51 -15.63
C TYR A 349 -3.13 7.56 -16.15
N PHE A 350 -4.41 7.88 -15.93
CA PHE A 350 -5.53 7.13 -16.51
C PHE A 350 -5.50 7.14 -18.04
N ASN A 351 -5.13 8.25 -18.67
CA ASN A 351 -4.97 8.31 -20.13
C ASN A 351 -3.81 7.42 -20.61
N TYR A 352 -2.70 7.39 -19.87
CA TYR A 352 -1.54 6.58 -20.19
C TYR A 352 -1.72 5.10 -19.88
N MET A 353 -2.43 4.73 -18.83
CA MET A 353 -2.50 3.34 -18.35
C MET A 353 -3.88 2.71 -18.50
N GLY A 354 -4.94 3.47 -18.78
CA GLY A 354 -6.31 2.98 -18.83
C GLY A 354 -6.97 2.81 -17.46
N ASP A 355 -8.19 2.27 -17.45
CA ASP A 355 -8.90 1.92 -16.21
C ASP A 355 -8.33 0.64 -15.61
N LEU A 356 -7.72 0.78 -14.44
CA LEU A 356 -7.11 -0.31 -13.67
C LEU A 356 -7.96 -0.73 -12.47
N ASP A 357 -9.09 -0.06 -12.23
CA ASP A 357 -10.07 -0.44 -11.21
C ASP A 357 -11.09 -1.44 -11.79
N ASN A 358 -11.15 -1.62 -13.12
CA ASN A 358 -12.01 -2.60 -13.79
C ASN A 358 -11.25 -3.87 -14.22
N ASP A 359 -11.00 -4.77 -13.25
CA ASP A 359 -10.36 -6.07 -13.49
C ASP A 359 -11.12 -7.00 -14.46
N LYS A 360 -12.42 -6.73 -14.70
CA LYS A 360 -13.29 -7.54 -15.57
C LYS A 360 -13.15 -7.17 -17.06
N ASP A 361 -12.60 -6.01 -17.38
CA ASP A 361 -12.38 -5.63 -18.78
C ASP A 361 -11.17 -6.40 -19.35
N GLN A 362 -11.39 -7.14 -20.43
CA GLN A 362 -10.32 -7.84 -21.13
C GLN A 362 -9.27 -6.89 -21.72
N ASN A 363 -9.62 -5.59 -21.88
CA ASN A 363 -8.78 -4.52 -22.38
C ASN A 363 -8.32 -3.52 -21.30
N SER A 364 -8.38 -3.88 -20.01
CA SER A 364 -7.81 -3.06 -18.92
C SER A 364 -6.28 -2.94 -19.10
N GLY A 365 -5.76 -1.72 -18.98
CA GLY A 365 -4.34 -1.43 -19.22
C GLY A 365 -4.04 -0.86 -20.61
N ASN A 366 -3.06 0.04 -20.72
CA ASN A 366 -2.56 0.51 -22.01
C ASN A 366 -1.73 -0.58 -22.72
N TYR A 367 -2.08 -0.84 -23.98
CA TYR A 367 -1.44 -1.85 -24.80
C TYR A 367 0.08 -1.69 -24.87
N ASN A 368 0.59 -0.47 -25.06
CA ASN A 368 2.03 -0.22 -25.25
C ASN A 368 2.82 -0.53 -23.98
N PHE A 369 2.32 -0.12 -22.81
CA PHE A 369 2.96 -0.48 -21.55
C PHE A 369 2.86 -1.98 -21.30
N ASN A 370 1.69 -2.61 -21.49
CA ASN A 370 1.56 -4.06 -21.34
C ASN A 370 2.50 -4.84 -22.30
N GLN A 371 2.67 -4.39 -23.54
CA GLN A 371 3.58 -4.98 -24.53
C GLN A 371 5.05 -4.77 -24.18
N LEU A 372 5.40 -3.62 -23.62
CA LEU A 372 6.76 -3.38 -23.13
C LEU A 372 7.17 -4.47 -22.12
N PHE A 373 6.26 -4.85 -21.22
CA PHE A 373 6.47 -5.95 -20.27
C PHE A 373 6.26 -7.36 -20.86
N ALA A 374 5.68 -7.48 -22.05
CA ALA A 374 5.52 -8.77 -22.72
C ALA A 374 6.82 -9.36 -23.24
N ASN A 375 7.83 -8.52 -23.51
CA ASN A 375 9.18 -8.96 -23.86
C ASN A 375 10.10 -9.15 -22.65
N ALA A 376 9.64 -8.80 -21.44
CA ALA A 376 10.32 -9.07 -20.17
C ALA A 376 9.53 -10.05 -19.25
N PRO A 377 8.96 -11.16 -19.77
CA PRO A 377 8.05 -12.02 -18.99
C PRO A 377 8.79 -12.71 -17.83
N TRP A 378 10.10 -12.89 -17.94
CA TRP A 378 10.93 -13.57 -16.96
C TRP A 378 11.12 -12.76 -15.66
N VAL A 379 11.11 -11.42 -15.72
CA VAL A 379 11.16 -10.56 -14.51
C VAL A 379 9.95 -10.84 -13.62
N SER A 380 8.79 -11.05 -14.23
CA SER A 380 7.56 -11.44 -13.52
C SER A 380 7.58 -12.89 -13.01
N VAL A 381 8.26 -13.81 -13.73
CA VAL A 381 8.44 -15.21 -13.34
C VAL A 381 9.35 -15.35 -12.11
N ILE A 382 10.48 -14.65 -12.07
CA ILE A 382 11.41 -14.67 -10.92
C ILE A 382 10.74 -14.10 -9.68
N LEU A 383 10.03 -12.97 -9.82
CA LEU A 383 9.36 -12.31 -8.69
C LEU A 383 8.12 -13.05 -8.18
N GLY A 384 7.40 -13.75 -9.07
CA GLY A 384 6.26 -14.59 -8.71
C GLY A 384 6.65 -15.86 -7.96
N ASN A 385 7.82 -16.43 -8.26
CA ASN A 385 8.35 -17.65 -7.64
C ASN A 385 9.05 -17.41 -6.28
N LEU A 386 9.14 -16.15 -5.84
CA LEU A 386 9.71 -15.73 -4.55
C LEU A 386 8.63 -15.24 -3.57
N SER A 387 7.39 -15.71 -3.69
CA SER A 387 6.26 -15.30 -2.84
C SER A 387 5.35 -16.49 -2.52
N SER A 388 4.94 -16.64 -1.26
CA SER A 388 3.91 -17.62 -0.85
C SER A 388 2.51 -17.33 -1.40
N ARG A 389 2.36 -16.20 -2.11
CA ARG A 389 1.12 -15.76 -2.76
C ARG A 389 1.31 -15.65 -4.27
N PRO A 390 0.33 -16.10 -5.08
CA PRO A 390 0.40 -15.97 -6.53
C PRO A 390 0.37 -14.49 -6.96
N SER A 391 1.06 -14.20 -8.07
CA SER A 391 1.17 -12.86 -8.69
C SER A 391 -0.19 -12.28 -9.11
N LYS A 392 -1.14 -13.14 -9.50
CA LYS A 392 -2.52 -12.82 -9.85
C LYS A 392 -3.51 -13.59 -8.95
N ARG A 393 -4.67 -12.98 -8.64
CA ARG A 393 -5.77 -13.67 -7.93
C ARG A 393 -6.38 -14.73 -8.87
N GLY A 394 -6.59 -15.96 -8.37
CA GLY A 394 -7.36 -17.00 -9.07
C GLY A 394 -6.64 -17.81 -10.15
N VAL A 395 -5.34 -17.61 -10.41
CA VAL A 395 -4.58 -18.39 -11.40
C VAL A 395 -3.46 -19.16 -10.72
N PHE A 396 -3.61 -20.48 -10.65
CA PHE A 396 -2.53 -21.43 -10.41
C PHE A 396 -2.32 -22.18 -11.71
N ARG A 397 -1.25 -21.83 -12.44
CA ARG A 397 -0.54 -22.59 -13.49
C ARG A 397 -0.20 -21.71 -14.71
N TYR A 398 1.06 -21.87 -15.15
CA TYR A 398 1.69 -21.42 -16.40
C TYR A 398 1.94 -19.91 -16.55
N LEU A 399 3.23 -19.51 -16.45
CA LEU A 399 3.73 -18.19 -16.83
C LEU A 399 4.52 -18.31 -18.14
N ARG A 400 3.82 -18.63 -19.24
CA ARG A 400 4.20 -18.05 -20.54
C ARG A 400 3.42 -16.74 -20.66
N GLY A 401 4.10 -15.66 -21.03
CA GLY A 401 3.53 -14.32 -21.17
C GLY A 401 2.60 -14.18 -22.37
N GLU A 402 1.58 -15.03 -22.50
CA GLU A 402 0.48 -14.74 -23.40
C GLU A 402 -0.40 -13.68 -22.72
N ASN A 403 -0.22 -12.41 -23.12
CA ASN A 403 -1.01 -11.26 -22.63
C ASN A 403 -0.73 -10.84 -21.17
N PRO A 404 0.50 -10.36 -20.84
CA PRO A 404 0.81 -9.90 -19.50
C PRO A 404 0.08 -8.60 -19.21
N LYS A 405 -1.03 -8.72 -18.50
CA LYS A 405 -1.72 -7.60 -17.88
C LYS A 405 -0.92 -7.17 -16.67
N LEU A 406 0.24 -6.53 -16.89
CA LEU A 406 1.19 -6.16 -15.84
C LEU A 406 0.46 -5.54 -14.66
N LEU A 407 -0.45 -4.61 -14.95
CA LEU A 407 -1.16 -3.81 -13.97
C LEU A 407 -2.34 -4.51 -13.31
N ASN A 408 -2.82 -5.65 -13.81
CA ASN A 408 -3.83 -6.46 -13.11
C ASN A 408 -3.18 -7.37 -12.06
N ASN A 409 -1.86 -7.34 -11.94
CA ASN A 409 -1.13 -8.00 -10.85
C ASN A 409 -1.16 -7.16 -9.57
N ARG A 410 -0.81 -7.80 -8.45
CA ARG A 410 -0.72 -7.15 -7.13
C ARG A 410 0.30 -6.00 -7.15
N ALA A 411 0.07 -4.95 -6.35
CA ALA A 411 0.94 -3.77 -6.26
C ALA A 411 2.44 -4.10 -6.11
N ILE A 412 2.78 -5.02 -5.21
CA ILE A 412 4.17 -5.44 -4.97
C ILE A 412 4.80 -6.03 -6.23
N THR A 413 4.06 -6.84 -6.99
CA THR A 413 4.57 -7.46 -8.22
C THR A 413 4.89 -6.39 -9.25
N VAL A 414 3.97 -5.45 -9.48
CA VAL A 414 4.18 -4.38 -10.47
C VAL A 414 5.36 -3.49 -10.09
N GLU A 415 5.43 -3.08 -8.83
CA GLU A 415 6.52 -2.24 -8.32
C GLU A 415 7.89 -2.91 -8.48
N ARG A 416 8.00 -4.20 -8.13
CA ARG A 416 9.25 -4.94 -8.28
C ARG A 416 9.62 -5.14 -9.74
N VAL A 417 8.66 -5.44 -10.62
CA VAL A 417 8.93 -5.56 -12.06
C VAL A 417 9.48 -4.25 -12.63
N CYS A 418 8.93 -3.10 -12.22
CA CYS A 418 9.42 -1.79 -12.66
C CYS A 418 10.82 -1.47 -12.13
N ALA A 419 11.15 -1.91 -10.91
CA ALA A 419 12.47 -1.71 -10.33
C ALA A 419 13.53 -2.60 -11.01
N HIS A 420 13.22 -3.89 -11.21
CA HIS A 420 14.13 -4.83 -11.86
C HIS A 420 14.33 -4.56 -13.35
N SER A 421 13.38 -3.89 -14.01
CA SER A 421 13.58 -3.42 -15.37
C SER A 421 14.42 -2.15 -15.47
N GLY A 422 14.91 -1.58 -14.36
CA GLY A 422 15.63 -0.31 -14.35
C GLY A 422 14.76 0.93 -14.63
N THR A 423 13.48 0.77 -14.97
CA THR A 423 12.64 1.91 -15.39
C THR A 423 12.12 2.75 -14.22
N HIS A 424 11.62 2.12 -13.14
CA HIS A 424 10.92 2.79 -12.03
C HIS A 424 9.73 3.70 -12.44
N PHE A 425 9.18 3.51 -13.64
CA PHE A 425 8.30 4.49 -14.29
C PHE A 425 7.02 4.84 -13.52
N LEU A 426 6.47 3.92 -12.72
CA LEU A 426 5.29 4.17 -11.89
C LEU A 426 5.47 5.33 -10.92
N ASN A 427 6.70 5.66 -10.55
CA ASN A 427 6.99 6.72 -9.59
C ASN A 427 7.08 8.11 -10.21
N TYR A 428 7.14 8.24 -11.54
CA TYR A 428 7.28 9.54 -12.20
C TYR A 428 6.38 9.72 -13.42
N LEU A 429 5.74 8.67 -13.94
CA LEU A 429 4.74 8.77 -15.01
C LEU A 429 3.60 9.70 -14.57
N SER A 430 3.15 10.57 -15.47
CA SER A 430 2.18 11.67 -15.29
C SER A 430 2.66 12.90 -14.49
N VAL A 431 3.83 12.85 -13.85
CA VAL A 431 4.31 13.95 -12.99
C VAL A 431 4.58 15.22 -13.81
N SER A 432 5.11 15.08 -15.02
CA SER A 432 5.38 16.21 -15.93
C SER A 432 4.10 17.02 -16.18
N GLU A 433 3.00 16.35 -16.50
CA GLU A 433 1.72 17.00 -16.81
C GLU A 433 1.14 17.70 -15.59
N GLY A 434 1.25 17.08 -14.41
CA GLY A 434 0.83 17.71 -13.16
C GLY A 434 1.60 19.00 -12.87
N LEU A 435 2.92 18.97 -12.98
CA LEU A 435 3.76 20.15 -12.71
C LEU A 435 3.56 21.24 -13.78
N LYS A 436 3.46 20.87 -15.06
CA LYS A 436 3.18 21.82 -16.16
C LYS A 436 1.78 22.42 -16.11
N SER A 437 0.86 21.87 -15.31
CA SER A 437 -0.47 22.46 -15.14
C SER A 437 -0.48 23.69 -14.22
N LEU A 438 0.62 23.94 -13.51
CA LEU A 438 0.85 25.11 -12.69
C LEU A 438 1.78 26.10 -13.39
N ASN A 439 1.78 27.36 -12.94
CA ASN A 439 2.78 28.32 -13.41
C ASN A 439 4.18 27.90 -12.94
N TYR A 440 5.19 28.10 -13.79
CA TYR A 440 6.57 27.68 -13.50
C TYR A 440 7.11 28.31 -12.19
N ASP A 441 6.77 29.57 -11.94
CA ASP A 441 7.14 30.32 -10.74
C ASP A 441 6.44 29.81 -9.46
N GLU A 442 5.30 29.12 -9.59
CA GLU A 442 4.56 28.57 -8.44
C GLU A 442 5.15 27.25 -7.93
N LEU A 443 5.99 26.58 -8.71
CA LEU A 443 6.51 25.25 -8.37
C LEU A 443 7.34 25.26 -7.09
N HIS A 444 8.22 26.24 -6.95
CA HIS A 444 9.09 26.32 -5.77
C HIS A 444 8.32 26.71 -4.51
N ASP A 445 7.39 27.67 -4.61
CA ASP A 445 6.52 28.05 -3.49
C ASP A 445 5.66 26.88 -3.01
N MET A 446 5.13 26.08 -3.94
CA MET A 446 4.42 24.85 -3.63
C MET A 446 5.30 23.86 -2.85
N TYR A 447 6.57 23.68 -3.26
CA TYR A 447 7.53 22.84 -2.55
C TYR A 447 7.86 23.39 -1.15
N LEU A 448 8.07 24.70 -1.00
CA LEU A 448 8.40 25.30 0.31
C LEU A 448 7.24 25.21 1.31
N CYS A 449 5.99 25.36 0.84
CA CYS A 449 4.80 25.37 1.69
C CYS A 449 4.28 23.97 2.00
N SER A 450 4.14 23.12 0.98
CA SER A 450 3.53 21.81 1.15
C SER A 450 4.59 20.75 1.50
N LYS A 451 4.55 20.25 2.75
CA LYS A 451 5.38 19.08 3.10
C LYS A 451 5.01 17.85 2.27
N SER A 452 3.73 17.69 1.92
CA SER A 452 3.29 16.63 1.01
C SER A 452 4.02 16.74 -0.33
N CYS A 453 4.10 17.96 -0.88
CA CYS A 453 4.87 18.23 -2.10
C CYS A 453 6.36 17.94 -1.92
N ARG A 454 6.99 18.31 -0.80
CA ARG A 454 8.41 17.98 -0.57
C ARG A 454 8.69 16.49 -0.52
N ASP A 455 7.87 15.75 0.21
CA ASP A 455 7.99 14.31 0.32
C ASP A 455 7.74 13.69 -1.07
N PHE A 456 6.77 14.21 -1.83
CA PHE A 456 6.49 13.81 -3.20
C PHE A 456 7.72 14.02 -4.11
N MET A 457 8.26 15.24 -4.17
CA MET A 457 9.39 15.57 -5.05
C MET A 457 10.67 14.81 -4.66
N ARG A 458 10.93 14.64 -3.37
CA ARG A 458 12.05 13.83 -2.90
C ARG A 458 11.94 12.38 -3.37
N ASN A 459 10.76 11.77 -3.25
CA ASN A 459 10.56 10.38 -3.69
C ASN A 459 10.59 10.23 -5.21
N THR A 460 10.15 11.25 -5.96
CA THR A 460 10.34 11.30 -7.42
C THR A 460 11.83 11.37 -7.77
N ALA A 461 12.58 12.29 -7.15
CA ALA A 461 14.02 12.43 -7.36
C ALA A 461 14.80 11.16 -7.00
N LEU A 462 14.41 10.49 -5.91
CA LEU A 462 14.96 9.21 -5.50
C LEU A 462 14.70 8.12 -6.56
N SER A 463 13.49 8.06 -7.10
CA SER A 463 13.14 7.07 -8.13
C SER A 463 13.90 7.33 -9.44
N LEU A 464 14.01 8.59 -9.85
CA LEU A 464 14.79 9.00 -11.02
C LEU A 464 16.29 8.71 -10.85
N HIS A 465 16.81 8.83 -9.63
CA HIS A 465 18.21 8.48 -9.33
C HIS A 465 18.48 6.99 -9.54
N MET A 466 17.53 6.12 -9.16
CA MET A 466 17.62 4.66 -9.34
C MET A 466 17.27 4.19 -10.76
N THR A 467 16.72 5.06 -11.60
CA THR A 467 16.39 4.72 -12.98
C THR A 467 17.66 4.57 -13.81
N ASP A 468 17.78 3.43 -14.50
CA ASP A 468 18.91 3.09 -15.36
C ASP A 468 18.37 2.59 -16.70
N PHE A 469 18.49 3.43 -17.73
CA PHE A 469 18.01 3.09 -19.06
C PHE A 469 18.96 2.14 -19.80
N ASP A 470 20.25 2.08 -19.47
CA ASP A 470 21.14 1.08 -20.06
C ASP A 470 20.68 -0.33 -19.66
N ILE A 471 20.33 -0.51 -18.38
CA ILE A 471 19.70 -1.74 -17.89
C ILE A 471 18.31 -1.92 -18.50
N ALA A 472 17.50 -0.87 -18.61
CA ALA A 472 16.14 -0.98 -19.15
C ALA A 472 16.11 -1.46 -20.60
N TRP A 473 16.99 -0.93 -21.46
CA TRP A 473 17.09 -1.37 -22.86
C TRP A 473 17.51 -2.83 -22.95
N LEU A 474 18.48 -3.25 -22.14
CA LEU A 474 18.92 -4.65 -22.10
C LEU A 474 17.81 -5.59 -21.59
N THR A 475 17.11 -5.22 -20.52
CA THR A 475 16.13 -6.10 -19.86
C THR A 475 14.77 -6.14 -20.55
N MET A 476 14.34 -5.04 -21.16
CA MET A 476 13.01 -4.89 -21.75
C MET A 476 12.98 -5.10 -23.27
N ILE A 477 14.08 -4.75 -23.94
CA ILE A 477 14.21 -4.84 -25.41
C ILE A 477 15.16 -5.97 -25.80
N GLY A 478 16.18 -6.26 -24.99
CA GLY A 478 17.24 -7.22 -25.34
C GLY A 478 18.35 -6.60 -26.19
N GLU A 479 18.46 -5.27 -26.21
CA GLU A 479 19.40 -4.54 -27.03
C GLU A 479 20.20 -3.54 -26.19
N VAL A 480 21.39 -3.18 -26.68
CA VAL A 480 22.20 -2.11 -26.07
C VAL A 480 21.48 -0.77 -26.26
N HIS A 481 21.63 0.12 -25.28
CA HIS A 481 21.09 1.48 -25.32
C HIS A 481 21.46 2.21 -26.62
N PRO A 482 20.48 2.81 -27.34
CA PRO A 482 20.73 3.48 -28.61
C PRO A 482 21.38 4.84 -28.41
N ASN A 483 22.18 5.28 -29.39
CA ASN A 483 22.75 6.64 -29.32
C ASN A 483 21.65 7.73 -29.32
N LYS A 484 22.01 8.93 -28.86
CA LYS A 484 21.07 10.06 -28.69
C LYS A 484 20.23 10.38 -29.94
N THR A 485 20.81 10.30 -31.13
CA THR A 485 20.11 10.63 -32.39
C THR A 485 19.01 9.61 -32.67
N GLU A 486 19.33 8.32 -32.52
CA GLU A 486 18.38 7.22 -32.68
C GLU A 486 17.29 7.26 -31.60
N LEU A 487 17.67 7.48 -30.33
CA LEU A 487 16.74 7.62 -29.21
C LEU A 487 15.69 8.70 -29.48
N VAL A 488 16.11 9.89 -29.92
CA VAL A 488 15.20 11.00 -30.25
C VAL A 488 14.32 10.65 -31.45
N SER A 489 14.84 9.93 -32.45
CA SER A 489 14.06 9.47 -33.59
C SER A 489 12.95 8.50 -33.18
N LEU A 490 13.29 7.51 -32.35
CA LEU A 490 12.34 6.52 -31.84
C LEU A 490 11.26 7.19 -30.97
N ALA A 491 11.66 8.07 -30.05
CA ALA A 491 10.73 8.76 -29.17
C ALA A 491 9.74 9.66 -29.93
N LYS A 492 10.13 10.24 -31.08
CA LYS A 492 9.25 11.06 -31.92
C LYS A 492 8.12 10.26 -32.58
N ASN A 493 8.35 8.98 -32.84
CA ASN A 493 7.33 8.10 -33.41
C ASN A 493 6.29 7.64 -32.37
N PHE A 494 6.58 7.83 -31.07
CA PHE A 494 5.67 7.44 -30.02
C PHE A 494 4.40 8.31 -30.00
N SER A 495 3.26 7.66 -30.02
CA SER A 495 1.95 8.27 -29.81
C SER A 495 1.44 7.96 -28.40
N THR A 496 1.08 9.01 -27.67
CA THR A 496 0.43 8.92 -26.35
C THR A 496 -1.03 8.44 -26.44
N ASN A 497 -1.60 8.33 -27.64
CA ASN A 497 -2.95 7.82 -27.84
C ASN A 497 -3.01 6.32 -27.50
N ARG A 498 -3.81 5.97 -26.47
CA ARG A 498 -4.01 4.59 -26.01
C ARG A 498 -4.45 3.58 -27.08
N LYS A 499 -5.02 4.04 -28.21
CA LYS A 499 -5.44 3.19 -29.34
C LYS A 499 -4.31 2.92 -30.33
N THR A 500 -3.26 3.74 -30.32
CA THR A 500 -2.11 3.56 -31.20
C THR A 500 -1.22 2.45 -30.63
N LYS A 501 -0.80 1.54 -31.51
CA LYS A 501 0.20 0.51 -31.19
C LYS A 501 1.57 1.08 -31.52
N ASN A 502 2.33 1.41 -30.49
CA ASN A 502 3.73 1.77 -30.60
C ASN A 502 4.57 0.49 -30.48
N THR A 503 5.77 0.49 -31.02
CA THR A 503 6.76 -0.54 -30.75
C THR A 503 7.33 -0.40 -29.33
N ASN A 504 7.94 -1.48 -28.82
CA ASN A 504 8.59 -1.45 -27.51
C ASN A 504 9.78 -0.47 -27.46
N LYS A 505 10.54 -0.35 -28.58
CA LYS A 505 11.63 0.62 -28.70
C LYS A 505 11.14 2.06 -28.64
N GLU A 506 10.08 2.39 -29.37
CA GLU A 506 9.46 3.72 -29.35
C GLU A 506 8.92 4.06 -27.95
N THR A 507 8.28 3.09 -27.30
CA THR A 507 7.73 3.25 -25.95
C THR A 507 8.84 3.50 -24.92
N LEU A 508 9.93 2.72 -24.95
CA LEU A 508 11.04 2.89 -24.02
C LEU A 508 11.84 4.17 -24.29
N ALA A 509 12.08 4.50 -25.56
CA ALA A 509 12.74 5.75 -25.94
C ALA A 509 11.95 6.99 -25.50
N TRP A 510 10.62 6.97 -25.67
CA TRP A 510 9.76 8.04 -25.17
C TRP A 510 9.80 8.13 -23.65
N LEU A 511 9.73 6.98 -22.95
CA LEU A 511 9.77 6.94 -21.49
C LEU A 511 11.08 7.50 -20.92
N GLU A 512 12.19 7.30 -21.63
CA GLU A 512 13.50 7.87 -21.29
C GLU A 512 13.50 9.39 -21.39
N LEU A 513 13.12 9.94 -22.54
CA LEU A 513 13.04 11.40 -22.69
C LEU A 513 12.04 12.02 -21.72
N TYR A 514 10.94 11.32 -21.45
CA TYR A 514 9.95 11.72 -20.46
C TYR A 514 10.53 11.78 -19.03
N ALA A 515 11.36 10.81 -18.63
CA ALA A 515 12.03 10.82 -17.34
C ALA A 515 12.94 12.04 -17.17
N TYR A 516 13.67 12.43 -18.22
CA TYR A 516 14.47 13.66 -18.23
C TYR A 516 13.62 14.92 -18.07
N ASP A 517 12.48 15.01 -18.74
CA ASP A 517 11.56 16.14 -18.60
C ASP A 517 11.02 16.25 -17.16
N VAL A 518 10.64 15.12 -16.56
CA VAL A 518 10.23 15.09 -15.15
C VAL A 518 11.37 15.52 -14.24
N ALA A 519 12.59 15.00 -14.46
CA ALA A 519 13.75 15.35 -13.66
C ALA A 519 14.03 16.86 -13.66
N LYS A 520 13.93 17.53 -14.82
CA LYS A 520 14.11 18.98 -14.95
C LYS A 520 13.06 19.77 -14.16
N LEU A 521 11.79 19.37 -14.24
CA LEU A 521 10.71 20.02 -13.50
C LEU A 521 10.85 19.79 -11.99
N VAL A 522 11.24 18.59 -11.57
CA VAL A 522 11.52 18.28 -10.16
C VAL A 522 12.71 19.09 -9.65
N TYR A 523 13.77 19.24 -10.46
CA TYR A 523 14.92 20.09 -10.13
C TYR A 523 14.49 21.55 -9.90
N LYS A 524 13.73 22.14 -10.83
CA LYS A 524 13.19 23.50 -10.68
C LYS A 524 12.33 23.61 -9.42
N CYS A 525 11.40 22.67 -9.21
CA CYS A 525 10.51 22.66 -8.07
C CYS A 525 11.30 22.66 -6.73
N ILE A 526 12.37 21.88 -6.64
CA ILE A 526 13.19 21.78 -5.42
C ILE A 526 14.09 23.00 -5.22
N LEU A 527 14.72 23.53 -6.29
CA LEU A 527 15.85 24.45 -6.18
C LEU A 527 15.61 25.85 -6.73
N ASP A 528 14.47 26.07 -7.38
CA ASP A 528 14.12 27.30 -8.10
C ASP A 528 15.13 27.72 -9.19
N LYS A 529 15.83 26.76 -9.79
CA LYS A 529 16.86 27.00 -10.80
C LYS A 529 16.59 26.25 -12.09
N ASP A 530 17.11 26.79 -13.18
CA ASP A 530 17.17 26.07 -14.43
C ASP A 530 18.20 24.92 -14.35
N PRO A 531 17.95 23.79 -15.04
CA PRO A 531 18.88 22.67 -15.10
C PRO A 531 20.27 23.11 -15.62
N PRO A 532 21.39 22.69 -15.00
CA PRO A 532 22.73 22.95 -15.51
C PRO A 532 23.02 22.24 -16.84
N ASP A 533 24.09 22.63 -17.54
CA ASP A 533 24.47 22.04 -18.84
C ASP A 533 24.77 20.53 -18.76
N ASN A 534 25.32 20.05 -17.64
CA ASN A 534 25.66 18.65 -17.40
C ASN A 534 24.55 17.86 -16.68
N PHE A 535 23.28 18.15 -16.99
CA PHE A 535 22.12 17.55 -16.33
C PHE A 535 21.92 16.06 -16.65
N ASP A 536 21.74 15.26 -15.60
CA ASP A 536 21.38 13.83 -15.65
C ASP A 536 20.15 13.53 -14.76
N LEU A 537 19.62 12.30 -14.82
CA LEU A 537 18.47 11.88 -14.00
C LEU A 537 18.75 11.91 -12.48
N GLN A 538 20.02 11.84 -12.08
CA GLN A 538 20.46 11.86 -10.70
C GLN A 538 20.61 13.28 -10.13
N THR A 539 20.72 14.29 -11.00
CA THR A 539 21.01 15.69 -10.67
C THR A 539 20.02 16.31 -9.67
N PRO A 540 18.69 16.07 -9.76
CA PRO A 540 17.74 16.56 -8.76
C PRO A 540 18.06 16.06 -7.35
N LEU A 541 18.41 14.78 -7.21
CA LEU A 541 18.74 14.20 -5.90
C LEU A 541 20.12 14.64 -5.42
N LYS A 542 21.14 14.65 -6.28
CA LYS A 542 22.51 15.12 -5.97
C LYS A 542 22.50 16.56 -5.43
N SER A 543 21.70 17.42 -6.07
CA SER A 543 21.66 18.86 -5.75
C SER A 543 20.71 19.17 -4.59
N GLY A 544 19.54 18.53 -4.53
CA GLY A 544 18.54 18.78 -3.47
C GLY A 544 18.77 17.99 -2.18
N PHE A 545 19.43 16.84 -2.25
CA PHE A 545 19.57 15.88 -1.14
C PHE A 545 20.92 15.13 -1.22
N SER A 546 22.03 15.87 -1.29
CA SER A 546 23.38 15.34 -1.50
C SER A 546 23.74 14.15 -0.59
N ASN A 547 23.47 14.25 0.72
CA ASN A 547 23.75 13.17 1.67
C ASN A 547 22.99 11.87 1.32
N LEU A 548 21.72 11.98 0.91
CA LEU A 548 20.93 10.82 0.51
C LEU A 548 21.46 10.24 -0.80
N SER A 549 21.81 11.10 -1.77
CA SER A 549 22.41 10.66 -3.02
C SER A 549 23.74 9.90 -2.78
N GLN A 550 24.57 10.35 -1.84
CA GLN A 550 25.81 9.66 -1.48
C GLN A 550 25.53 8.29 -0.86
N GLN A 551 24.55 8.19 0.04
CA GLN A 551 24.15 6.92 0.65
C GLN A 551 23.64 5.92 -0.40
N LEU A 552 22.85 6.38 -1.37
CA LEU A 552 22.37 5.52 -2.46
C LEU A 552 23.51 5.05 -3.35
N LYS A 553 24.45 5.93 -3.69
CA LYS A 553 25.63 5.54 -4.47
C LYS A 553 26.41 4.43 -3.78
N MET A 554 26.64 4.53 -2.47
CA MET A 554 27.32 3.47 -1.70
C MET A 554 26.53 2.16 -1.71
N ARG A 555 25.20 2.23 -1.57
CA ARG A 555 24.33 1.04 -1.68
C ARG A 555 24.41 0.41 -3.06
N GLU A 556 24.36 1.23 -4.10
CA GLU A 556 24.46 0.80 -5.49
C GLU A 556 25.81 0.15 -5.78
N GLU A 557 26.92 0.73 -5.30
CA GLU A 557 28.26 0.12 -5.38
C GLU A 557 28.30 -1.22 -4.63
N SER A 558 27.62 -1.36 -3.48
CA SER A 558 27.51 -2.65 -2.79
C SER A 558 26.65 -3.70 -3.51
N ASP A 559 25.74 -3.28 -4.40
CA ASP A 559 24.86 -4.13 -5.21
C ASP A 559 25.43 -4.41 -6.62
N GLU A 560 26.71 -4.08 -6.87
CA GLU A 560 27.37 -4.33 -8.15
C GLU A 560 27.35 -5.83 -8.54
N PHE A 561 27.53 -6.72 -7.55
CA PHE A 561 27.40 -8.16 -7.76
C PHE A 561 25.98 -8.58 -8.15
N GLY A 562 24.96 -7.96 -7.55
CA GLY A 562 23.55 -8.21 -7.89
C GLY A 562 23.21 -7.80 -9.31
N ARG A 563 23.70 -6.63 -9.75
CA ARG A 563 23.55 -6.15 -11.13
C ARG A 563 24.29 -7.04 -12.13
N TYR A 564 25.50 -7.48 -11.81
CA TYR A 564 26.25 -8.43 -12.64
C TYR A 564 25.52 -9.78 -12.77
N ALA A 565 25.03 -10.34 -11.65
CA ALA A 565 24.26 -11.59 -11.67
C ALA A 565 22.98 -11.46 -12.51
N GLN A 566 22.28 -10.31 -12.43
CA GLN A 566 21.11 -10.03 -13.26
C GLN A 566 21.48 -9.97 -14.75
N ALA A 567 22.52 -9.22 -15.13
CA ALA A 567 22.95 -9.07 -16.51
C ALA A 567 23.42 -10.39 -17.15
N VAL A 568 24.22 -11.19 -16.44
CA VAL A 568 24.67 -12.51 -16.91
C VAL A 568 23.49 -13.46 -17.12
N MET A 569 22.49 -13.42 -16.24
CA MET A 569 21.28 -14.22 -16.39
C MET A 569 20.42 -13.77 -17.58
N THR A 570 20.35 -12.46 -17.84
CA THR A 570 19.67 -11.93 -19.04
C THR A 570 20.35 -12.41 -20.33
N ASP A 571 21.68 -12.41 -20.40
CA ASP A 571 22.42 -12.95 -21.55
C ASP A 571 22.24 -14.46 -21.73
N PHE A 572 22.23 -15.23 -20.62
CA PHE A 572 21.98 -16.67 -20.63
C PHE A 572 20.56 -17.01 -21.14
N MET A 573 19.54 -16.28 -20.68
CA MET A 573 18.14 -16.57 -21.02
C MET A 573 17.72 -16.07 -22.41
N ASN A 574 18.35 -15.00 -22.93
CA ASN A 574 18.20 -14.55 -24.32
C ASN A 574 18.64 -15.62 -25.34
N LYS A 575 19.48 -16.57 -24.92
CA LYS A 575 19.93 -17.70 -25.76
C LYS A 575 18.96 -18.89 -25.77
N GLY A 576 17.84 -18.84 -25.02
CA GLY A 576 16.87 -19.93 -24.98
C GLY A 576 15.62 -19.63 -24.13
N LEU A 577 14.64 -18.94 -24.71
CA LEU A 577 13.36 -18.56 -24.08
C LEU A 577 12.46 -19.76 -23.67
N ASP A 578 12.82 -20.98 -24.05
CA ASP A 578 12.04 -22.20 -23.81
C ASP A 578 12.65 -23.12 -22.72
N PHE A 579 13.62 -22.64 -21.94
CA PHE A 579 14.25 -23.46 -20.90
C PHE A 579 13.57 -23.32 -19.53
N ALA A 580 13.15 -24.44 -18.95
CA ALA A 580 12.75 -24.50 -17.54
C ALA A 580 14.01 -24.63 -16.68
N LEU A 581 14.21 -23.69 -15.75
CA LEU A 581 15.31 -23.77 -14.78
C LEU A 581 15.18 -25.04 -13.94
N GLY A 582 16.27 -25.79 -13.80
CA GLY A 582 16.35 -26.91 -12.87
C GLY A 582 16.39 -26.43 -11.41
N THR A 583 16.24 -27.36 -10.47
CA THR A 583 16.19 -27.04 -9.04
C THR A 583 17.46 -26.32 -8.56
N ASN A 584 18.63 -26.72 -9.06
CA ASN A 584 19.90 -26.12 -8.65
C ASN A 584 20.06 -24.70 -9.22
N GLU A 585 19.61 -24.45 -10.44
CA GLU A 585 19.61 -23.12 -11.05
C GLU A 585 18.65 -22.18 -10.31
N ILE A 586 17.47 -22.67 -9.92
CA ILE A 586 16.52 -21.91 -9.09
C ILE A 586 17.12 -21.55 -7.74
N LEU A 587 17.74 -22.51 -7.04
CA LEU A 587 18.36 -22.30 -5.73
C LEU A 587 19.57 -21.37 -5.82
N THR A 588 20.39 -21.51 -6.86
CA THR A 588 21.54 -20.63 -7.11
C THR A 588 21.07 -19.21 -7.38
N LEU A 589 20.01 -19.04 -8.18
CA LEU A 589 19.41 -17.74 -8.45
C LEU A 589 18.87 -17.11 -7.16
N GLN A 590 18.11 -17.87 -6.37
CA GLN A 590 17.62 -17.44 -5.05
C GLN A 590 18.75 -16.99 -4.13
N ALA A 591 19.85 -17.75 -4.07
CA ALA A 591 21.03 -17.42 -3.27
C ALA A 591 21.74 -16.14 -3.77
N CYS A 592 21.89 -15.97 -5.08
CA CYS A 592 22.47 -14.74 -5.66
C CYS A 592 21.61 -13.51 -5.37
N TYR A 593 20.27 -13.62 -5.45
CA TYR A 593 19.36 -12.52 -5.13
C TYR A 593 19.35 -12.20 -3.63
N ALA A 594 19.43 -13.21 -2.76
CA ALA A 594 19.57 -13.00 -1.33
C ALA A 594 20.92 -12.33 -0.98
N ALA A 595 22.00 -12.72 -1.65
CA ALA A 595 23.34 -12.14 -1.47
C ALA A 595 23.46 -10.70 -2.00
N ALA A 596 22.67 -10.34 -3.01
CA ALA A 596 22.61 -8.99 -3.59
C ALA A 596 21.78 -7.98 -2.77
N ASP A 597 21.36 -8.35 -1.55
CA ASP A 597 20.49 -7.51 -0.72
C ASP A 597 19.21 -7.06 -1.46
N VAL A 598 18.73 -7.88 -2.40
CA VAL A 598 17.39 -7.77 -2.99
C VAL A 598 16.42 -8.28 -1.93
N VAL A 599 16.21 -7.44 -0.93
CA VAL A 599 15.66 -7.86 0.35
C VAL A 599 14.30 -8.55 0.17
N ASN A 600 14.20 -9.75 0.74
CA ASN A 600 13.10 -10.75 0.71
C ASN A 600 13.11 -11.77 -0.45
N ALA A 601 14.12 -12.63 -0.51
CA ALA A 601 13.89 -14.01 -0.91
C ALA A 601 13.25 -14.77 0.29
N PRO A 602 12.04 -15.34 0.19
CA PRO A 602 11.53 -16.24 1.21
C PRO A 602 12.22 -17.60 1.12
N GLU A 603 12.57 -18.17 2.27
CA GLU A 603 12.88 -19.61 2.38
C GLU A 603 11.58 -20.42 2.40
N GLY A 604 11.58 -21.53 1.64
CA GLY A 604 10.62 -22.61 1.79
C GLY A 604 9.41 -22.56 0.85
N GLY A 605 9.21 -23.64 0.09
CA GLY A 605 7.93 -23.94 -0.53
C GLY A 605 7.98 -24.51 -1.95
N LEU A 606 8.81 -25.51 -2.22
CA LEU A 606 8.64 -26.33 -3.44
C LEU A 606 8.07 -27.70 -3.08
N ASN A 607 6.73 -27.78 -3.16
CA ASN A 607 6.07 -28.96 -3.69
C ASN A 607 5.38 -28.51 -4.99
N ILE A 608 6.05 -28.70 -6.12
CA ILE A 608 5.47 -28.45 -7.46
C ILE A 608 5.81 -29.64 -8.36
N GLU A 609 4.79 -30.33 -8.86
CA GLU A 609 4.91 -31.15 -10.08
C GLU A 609 4.89 -30.23 -11.30
N LEU A 610 6.02 -30.16 -12.01
CA LEU A 610 6.16 -29.51 -13.31
C LEU A 610 5.92 -30.56 -14.40
N THR A 611 4.79 -30.49 -15.09
CA THR A 611 4.52 -31.39 -16.22
C THR A 611 5.18 -30.86 -17.50
N ARG A 612 6.08 -31.66 -18.07
CA ARG A 612 6.46 -31.59 -19.48
C ARG A 612 5.21 -31.82 -20.33
N LYS A 613 4.99 -30.98 -21.35
CA LYS A 613 4.45 -31.52 -22.60
C LYS A 613 5.65 -31.93 -23.46
N THR A 614 5.86 -33.23 -23.55
CA THR A 614 6.71 -33.86 -24.57
C THR A 614 6.12 -33.61 -25.97
N PRO A 615 6.94 -33.72 -27.03
CA PRO A 615 6.73 -33.05 -28.30
C PRO A 615 5.76 -33.80 -29.21
N PHE A 616 4.89 -33.03 -29.87
CA PHE A 616 4.50 -33.20 -31.27
C PHE A 616 4.41 -31.81 -31.89
#